data_AF-A0A3P7JK09-F1
#
_entry.id   AF-A0A3P7JK09-F1
#
_cell.length_a   1.000
_cell.length_b   1.000
_cell.length_c   1.000
_cell.angle_alpha   90.00
_cell.angle_beta   90.00
_cell.angle_gamma   90.00
#
_symmetry.space_group_name_H-M   'P 1'
#
loop_
_entity.id
_entity.type
_entity.pdbx_description
1 polymer ?
#
loop_
_entity_poly.entity_id
_entity_poly.type
_entity_poly.pdbx_seq_one_letter_code
_entity_poly.pdbx_strand_id
1 'polypeptide(L)'
;MLADRVTLGLIVSEHLLPQSIAWSLCGGAVGMALDKLQEDFHFADFDLRLMIGYSECDLTKTLGLGIEYMLRQKADVVIGPPCPEAAIMMAHLSNIYQTAWMGWGYVFSPEFTLSNKYPYGTTLVPSSNS
;
A
#
# COMPACT_ATOMS: atom_id res chain seq x y z
N MET A 1 15.36 -8.85 24.50
CA MET A 1 14.08 -8.23 24.13
C MET A 1 13.77 -8.76 22.73
N LEU A 2 12.60 -9.36 22.51
CA LEU A 2 12.22 -9.78 21.15
C LEU A 2 11.74 -8.53 20.42
N ALA A 3 12.27 -8.29 19.21
CA ALA A 3 11.81 -7.20 18.36
C ALA A 3 10.36 -7.46 17.92
N ASP A 4 9.53 -6.42 17.94
CA ASP A 4 8.16 -6.49 17.46
C ASP A 4 8.17 -6.51 15.93
N ARG A 5 7.55 -7.52 15.33
CA ARG A 5 7.55 -7.67 13.88
C ARG A 5 6.44 -6.83 13.26
N VAL A 6 6.83 -5.94 12.34
CA VAL A 6 5.90 -5.13 11.54
C VAL A 6 5.92 -5.63 10.10
N THR A 7 4.77 -6.05 9.58
CA THR A 7 4.60 -6.65 8.26
C THR A 7 3.90 -5.67 7.32
N LEU A 8 4.60 -5.24 6.28
CA LEU A 8 4.09 -4.33 5.25
C LEU A 8 3.83 -5.09 3.94
N GLY A 9 2.61 -5.00 3.43
CA GLY A 9 2.24 -5.48 2.10
C GLY A 9 2.29 -4.35 1.08
N LEU A 10 3.02 -4.53 -0.02
CA LEU A 10 3.06 -3.59 -1.14
C LEU A 10 2.42 -4.23 -2.36
N ILE A 11 1.38 -3.60 -2.87
CA ILE A 11 0.77 -3.95 -4.15
C ILE A 11 1.25 -2.92 -5.18
N VAL A 12 2.02 -3.41 -6.14
CA VAL A 12 2.80 -2.60 -7.06
C VAL A 12 2.53 -3.06 -8.48
N SER A 13 3.09 -2.35 -9.45
CA SER A 13 2.91 -2.67 -10.85
C SER A 13 4.13 -2.19 -11.62
N GLU A 14 4.60 -2.94 -12.61
CA GLU A 14 5.87 -2.67 -13.32
C GLU A 14 5.63 -2.27 -14.79
N HIS A 15 4.76 -3.00 -15.47
CA HIS A 15 4.54 -2.90 -16.90
C HIS A 15 3.27 -2.10 -17.19
N LEU A 16 3.36 -0.78 -17.04
CA LEU A 16 2.23 0.13 -17.11
C LEU A 16 2.44 1.22 -18.16
N LEU A 17 1.35 1.70 -18.74
CA LEU A 17 1.34 2.95 -19.48
C LEU A 17 0.32 3.90 -18.82
N PRO A 18 0.76 5.07 -18.34
CA PRO A 18 2.13 5.59 -18.27
C PRO A 18 3.01 4.93 -17.17
N GLN A 19 4.33 4.90 -17.40
CA GLN A 19 5.29 4.24 -16.48
C GLN A 19 5.58 5.02 -15.19
N SER A 20 5.12 6.25 -15.02
CA SER A 20 5.50 7.08 -13.86
C SER A 20 5.06 6.52 -12.49
N ILE A 21 4.18 5.52 -12.47
CA ILE A 21 3.77 4.79 -11.26
C ILE A 21 4.34 3.37 -11.20
N ALA A 22 5.29 3.04 -12.09
CA ALA A 22 5.96 1.76 -12.09
C ALA A 22 6.82 1.57 -10.83
N TRP A 23 6.93 0.32 -10.40
CA TRP A 23 7.76 -0.05 -9.27
C TRP A 23 9.22 0.35 -9.49
N SER A 24 9.79 0.06 -10.66
CA SER A 24 11.17 0.43 -11.00
C SER A 24 11.47 1.93 -11.02
N LEU A 25 10.46 2.80 -11.18
CA LEU A 25 10.67 4.25 -11.26
C LEU A 25 10.36 4.97 -9.95
N CYS A 26 9.24 4.66 -9.31
CA CYS A 26 8.78 5.38 -8.11
C CYS A 26 8.52 4.45 -6.93
N GLY A 27 7.96 3.26 -7.16
CA GLY A 27 7.59 2.35 -6.07
C GLY A 27 8.78 1.87 -5.24
N GLY A 28 9.93 1.63 -5.88
CA GLY A 28 11.17 1.18 -5.23
C GLY A 28 11.71 2.12 -4.15
N ALA A 29 11.26 3.39 -4.12
CA ALA A 29 11.60 4.34 -3.08
C ALA A 29 11.16 3.90 -1.67
N VAL A 30 10.13 3.05 -1.54
CA VAL A 30 9.69 2.55 -0.23
C VAL A 30 10.78 1.71 0.43
N GLY A 31 11.43 0.82 -0.32
CA GLY A 31 12.55 0.01 0.21
C GLY A 31 13.70 0.89 0.69
N MET A 32 14.10 1.87 -0.14
CA MET A 32 15.18 2.80 0.21
C MET A 32 14.86 3.63 1.47
N ALA A 33 13.60 4.05 1.63
CA ALA A 33 13.18 4.79 2.82
C ALA A 33 13.27 3.93 4.08
N LEU A 34 12.91 2.65 3.99
CA LEU A 34 12.99 1.72 5.12
C LEU A 34 14.43 1.40 5.49
N ASP A 35 15.30 1.20 4.51
CA ASP A 35 16.74 1.01 4.74
C ASP A 35 17.34 2.24 5.45
N LYS A 36 16.97 3.45 5.01
CA LYS A 36 17.41 4.70 5.64
C LYS A 36 16.91 4.83 7.08
N LEU A 37 15.66 4.48 7.35
CA LEU A 37 15.09 4.49 8.70
C LEU A 37 15.86 3.54 9.63
N GLN A 38 16.18 2.33 9.16
CA GLN A 38 16.96 1.36 9.93
C GLN A 38 18.37 1.90 10.24
N GLU A 39 19.03 2.53 9.26
CA GLU A 39 20.36 3.13 9.42
C GLU A 39 20.37 4.29 10.43
N ASP A 40 19.43 5.24 10.32
CA ASP A 40 19.47 6.48 11.11
C ASP A 40 19.05 6.29 12.56
N PHE A 41 18.03 5.46 12.79
CA PHE A 41 17.37 5.37 14.09
C PHE A 41 17.70 4.10 14.86
N HIS A 42 18.47 3.17 14.27
CA HIS A 42 18.76 1.86 14.85
C HIS A 42 17.48 1.22 15.41
N PHE A 43 16.51 0.94 14.53
CA PHE A 43 15.21 0.29 14.80
C PHE A 43 15.37 -1.16 15.36
N ALA A 44 16.23 -1.37 16.35
CA ALA A 44 16.54 -2.67 16.94
C ALA A 44 15.33 -3.31 17.64
N ASP A 45 14.34 -2.48 17.98
CA ASP A 45 13.08 -2.92 18.59
C ASP A 45 12.06 -3.43 17.57
N PHE A 46 12.30 -3.24 16.25
CA PHE A 46 11.35 -3.60 15.20
C PHE A 46 11.96 -4.47 14.10
N ASP A 47 11.29 -5.56 13.75
CA ASP A 47 11.62 -6.40 12.59
C ASP A 47 10.67 -6.07 11.43
N LEU A 48 11.17 -5.35 10.42
CA LEU A 48 10.37 -4.94 9.27
C LEU A 48 10.36 -6.05 8.21
N ARG A 49 9.17 -6.60 7.93
CA ARG A 49 8.95 -7.57 6.84
C ARG A 49 8.19 -6.93 5.69
N LEU A 50 8.82 -6.85 4.53
CA LEU A 50 8.19 -6.40 3.29
C LEU A 50 7.70 -7.58 2.45
N MET A 51 6.46 -7.48 1.97
CA MET A 51 5.88 -8.39 0.99
C MET A 51 5.53 -7.59 -0.25
N ILE A 52 6.11 -7.91 -1.40
CA ILE A 52 5.88 -7.18 -2.65
C ILE A 52 5.08 -8.08 -3.59
N GLY A 53 3.97 -7.55 -4.12
CA GLY A 53 3.07 -8.23 -5.04
C GLY A 53 2.81 -7.38 -6.27
N TYR A 54 3.08 -7.95 -7.45
CA TYR A 54 2.83 -7.29 -8.72
C TYR A 54 1.41 -7.57 -9.20
N SER A 55 0.57 -6.54 -9.23
CA SER A 55 -0.79 -6.65 -9.75
C SER A 55 -0.92 -6.26 -11.21
N GLU A 56 0.03 -5.49 -11.76
CA GLU A 56 -0.04 -4.94 -13.12
C GLU A 56 -1.35 -4.19 -13.39
N CYS A 57 -1.88 -3.51 -12.36
CA CYS A 57 -3.19 -2.86 -12.35
C CYS A 57 -4.37 -3.76 -12.76
N ASP A 58 -4.21 -5.08 -12.69
CA ASP A 58 -5.28 -6.04 -12.82
C ASP A 58 -6.09 -6.09 -11.52
N LEU A 59 -7.41 -5.92 -11.64
CA LEU A 59 -8.31 -5.88 -10.50
C LEU A 59 -8.33 -7.22 -9.74
N THR A 60 -8.44 -8.34 -10.46
CA THR A 60 -8.52 -9.67 -9.85
C THR A 60 -7.25 -10.02 -9.09
N LYS A 61 -6.07 -9.76 -9.68
CA LYS A 61 -4.78 -9.94 -9.01
C LYS A 61 -4.65 -9.03 -7.80
N THR A 62 -5.03 -7.76 -7.92
CA THR A 62 -4.99 -6.82 -6.80
C THR A 62 -5.80 -7.32 -5.62
N LEU A 63 -7.06 -7.73 -5.86
CA LEU A 63 -7.92 -8.23 -4.78
C LEU A 63 -7.39 -9.52 -4.16
N GLY A 64 -6.85 -10.42 -4.98
CA GLY A 64 -6.19 -11.64 -4.50
C GLY A 64 -5.02 -11.31 -3.56
N LEU A 65 -4.17 -10.36 -3.95
CA LEU A 65 -3.07 -9.88 -3.12
C LEU A 65 -3.58 -9.17 -1.86
N GLY A 66 -4.62 -8.34 -1.97
CA GLY A 66 -5.22 -7.65 -0.84
C GLY A 66 -5.75 -8.61 0.22
N ILE A 67 -6.49 -9.65 -0.20
CA ILE A 67 -7.00 -10.69 0.70
C ILE A 67 -5.83 -11.49 1.28
N GLU A 68 -4.84 -11.87 0.48
CA GLU A 68 -3.65 -12.59 0.97
C GLU A 68 -2.93 -11.78 2.04
N TYR A 69 -2.70 -10.48 1.82
CA TYR A 69 -1.96 -9.63 2.76
C TYR A 69 -2.77 -9.31 4.02
N MET A 70 -4.02 -8.88 3.87
CA MET A 70 -4.84 -8.44 5.02
C MET A 70 -5.34 -9.62 5.84
N LEU A 71 -5.89 -10.65 5.20
CA LEU A 71 -6.56 -11.75 5.91
C LEU A 71 -5.60 -12.88 6.30
N ARG A 72 -4.72 -13.30 5.39
CA ARG A 72 -3.90 -14.51 5.60
C ARG A 72 -2.55 -14.21 6.23
N GLN A 73 -1.81 -13.27 5.64
CA GLN A 73 -0.49 -12.86 6.14
C GLN A 73 -0.59 -11.87 7.30
N LYS A 74 -1.77 -11.29 7.54
CA LYS A 74 -2.04 -10.31 8.60
C LYS A 74 -1.04 -9.17 8.58
N ALA A 75 -0.88 -8.54 7.42
CA ALA A 75 -0.07 -7.34 7.28
C ALA A 75 -0.63 -6.24 8.20
N ASP A 76 0.26 -5.50 8.84
CA ASP A 76 -0.11 -4.35 9.68
C ASP A 76 -0.56 -3.17 8.79
N VAL A 77 0.09 -3.02 7.64
CA VAL A 77 -0.21 -1.99 6.64
C VAL A 77 -0.13 -2.58 5.24
N VAL A 78 -1.07 -2.19 4.37
CA VAL A 78 -1.00 -2.45 2.92
C VAL A 78 -0.90 -1.15 2.15
N ILE A 79 0.13 -1.02 1.30
CA ILE A 79 0.37 0.13 0.44
C ILE A 79 0.04 -0.25 -1.01
N GLY A 80 -0.85 0.51 -1.66
CA GLY A 80 -1.25 0.29 -3.05
C GLY A 80 -2.56 -0.47 -3.24
N PRO A 81 -3.00 -0.70 -4.49
CA PRO A 81 -2.26 -0.53 -5.74
C PRO A 81 -2.10 0.94 -6.18
N PRO A 82 -1.25 1.22 -7.18
CA PRO A 82 -1.10 2.55 -7.74
C PRO A 82 -2.22 2.98 -8.71
N CYS A 83 -3.20 2.12 -8.98
CA CYS A 83 -4.25 2.33 -9.97
C CYS A 83 -5.63 2.58 -9.34
N PRO A 84 -6.44 3.50 -9.88
CA PRO A 84 -7.60 4.07 -9.20
C PRO A 84 -8.73 3.06 -8.92
N GLU A 85 -9.16 2.30 -9.93
CA GLU A 85 -10.29 1.36 -9.80
C GLU A 85 -10.02 0.30 -8.73
N ALA A 86 -8.83 -0.30 -8.79
CA ALA A 86 -8.41 -1.31 -7.83
C ALA A 86 -8.12 -0.72 -6.44
N ALA A 87 -7.70 0.55 -6.35
CA ALA A 87 -7.52 1.25 -5.08
C ALA A 87 -8.85 1.49 -4.34
N ILE A 88 -9.95 1.81 -5.05
CA ILE A 88 -11.28 1.95 -4.43
C ILE A 88 -11.66 0.63 -3.74
N MET A 89 -11.46 -0.49 -4.43
CA MET A 89 -11.78 -1.80 -3.87
C MET A 89 -10.87 -2.17 -2.70
N MET A 90 -9.59 -1.81 -2.73
CA MET A 90 -8.69 -1.99 -1.59
C MET A 90 -9.12 -1.18 -0.36
N ALA A 91 -9.62 0.04 -0.55
CA ALA A 91 -10.18 0.85 0.54
C ALA A 91 -11.44 0.20 1.17
N HIS A 92 -12.22 -0.55 0.38
CA HIS A 92 -13.32 -1.35 0.93
C HIS A 92 -12.80 -2.57 1.70
N LEU A 93 -11.81 -3.29 1.17
CA LEU A 93 -11.19 -4.42 1.86
C LEU A 93 -10.53 -4.00 3.18
N SER A 94 -9.90 -2.82 3.23
CA SER A 94 -9.27 -2.30 4.45
C SER A 94 -10.29 -2.10 5.58
N ASN A 95 -11.51 -1.68 5.25
CA ASN A 95 -12.60 -1.57 6.24
C ASN A 95 -13.11 -2.94 6.70
N ILE A 96 -13.23 -3.91 5.78
CA ILE A 96 -13.71 -5.26 6.08
C ILE A 96 -12.73 -5.98 7.02
N TYR A 97 -11.44 -5.92 6.69
CA TYR A 97 -10.39 -6.60 7.46
C TYR A 97 -9.76 -5.71 8.53
N GLN A 98 -10.25 -4.49 8.70
CA GLN A 98 -9.75 -3.51 9.67
C GLN A 98 -8.23 -3.34 9.63
N THR A 99 -7.67 -3.35 8.41
CA THR A 99 -6.23 -3.27 8.15
C THR A 99 -5.90 -1.91 7.59
N ALA A 100 -4.86 -1.25 8.10
CA ALA A 100 -4.46 0.06 7.57
C ALA A 100 -4.07 -0.05 6.09
N TRP A 101 -4.62 0.84 5.27
CA TRP A 101 -4.39 0.89 3.84
C TRP A 101 -3.94 2.29 3.42
N MET A 102 -2.93 2.34 2.56
CA MET A 102 -2.40 3.59 2.02
C MET A 102 -2.38 3.54 0.48
N GLY A 103 -3.17 4.41 -0.14
CA GLY A 103 -3.15 4.63 -1.58
C GLY A 103 -1.95 5.48 -2.02
N TRP A 104 -1.34 5.13 -3.16
CA TRP A 104 -0.26 5.88 -3.81
C TRP A 104 -0.47 5.88 -5.33
N GLY A 105 0.30 6.65 -6.10
CA GLY A 105 0.13 6.71 -7.55
C GLY A 105 -1.14 7.46 -7.97
N TYR A 106 -1.95 6.88 -8.86
CA TYR A 106 -3.12 7.53 -9.48
C TYR A 106 -4.40 7.45 -8.65
N VAL A 107 -4.27 7.55 -7.34
CA VAL A 107 -5.36 7.38 -6.38
C VAL A 107 -5.90 8.77 -6.00
N PHE A 108 -6.33 9.55 -7.00
CA PHE A 108 -6.74 10.95 -6.85
C PHE A 108 -8.24 11.17 -6.60
N SER A 109 -9.03 10.08 -6.50
CA SER A 109 -10.48 10.20 -6.38
C SER A 109 -10.86 11.00 -5.12
N PRO A 110 -11.78 11.98 -5.23
CA PRO A 110 -12.26 12.73 -4.07
C PRO A 110 -12.90 11.83 -3.02
N GLU A 111 -13.36 10.63 -3.39
CA GLU A 111 -13.92 9.66 -2.47
C GLU A 111 -12.96 9.24 -1.35
N PHE A 112 -11.64 9.29 -1.60
CA PHE A 112 -10.64 8.95 -0.59
C PHE A 112 -10.46 10.04 0.48
N THR A 113 -11.01 11.25 0.28
CA THR A 113 -11.03 12.30 1.32
C THR A 113 -12.11 12.09 2.37
N LEU A 114 -13.06 11.20 2.10
CA LEU A 114 -14.16 10.89 3.00
C LEU A 114 -13.66 9.91 4.06
N SER A 115 -13.01 10.43 5.10
CA SER A 115 -12.50 9.64 6.25
C SER A 115 -13.59 8.80 6.93
N ASN A 116 -14.84 9.27 6.93
CA ASN A 116 -15.99 8.53 7.43
C ASN A 116 -16.31 7.28 6.57
N LYS A 117 -15.98 7.31 5.27
CA LYS A 117 -16.22 6.20 4.35
C LYS A 117 -15.10 5.16 4.42
N TYR A 118 -13.85 5.60 4.59
CA TYR A 118 -12.67 4.75 4.63
C TYR A 118 -11.81 5.03 5.88
N PRO A 119 -12.26 4.66 7.09
CA PRO A 119 -11.55 4.96 8.34
C PRO A 119 -10.18 4.28 8.45
N TYR A 120 -9.95 3.18 7.73
CA TYR A 120 -8.66 2.50 7.66
C TYR A 120 -7.82 2.92 6.45
N GLY A 121 -8.29 3.89 5.66
CA GLY A 121 -7.66 4.32 4.42
C GLY A 121 -7.05 5.71 4.51
N THR A 122 -5.88 5.88 3.91
CA THR A 122 -5.27 7.20 3.65
C THR A 122 -4.64 7.22 2.26
N THR A 123 -4.35 8.41 1.73
CA THR A 123 -3.69 8.57 0.42
C THR A 123 -2.53 9.54 0.51
N LEU A 124 -1.46 9.27 -0.24
CA LEU A 124 -0.28 10.13 -0.33
C LEU A 124 -0.45 11.28 -1.34
N VAL A 125 -1.50 11.23 -2.14
CA VAL A 125 -1.75 12.19 -3.21
C VAL A 125 -2.95 13.08 -2.86
N PRO A 126 -2.89 14.39 -3.16
CA PRO A 126 -4.04 15.26 -2.96
C PRO A 126 -5.20 14.78 -3.85
N SER A 127 -6.42 14.85 -3.32
CA SER A 127 -7.60 14.59 -4.12
C SER A 127 -7.82 15.72 -5.13
N SER A 128 -8.31 15.37 -6.32
CA SER A 128 -8.82 16.38 -7.24
C SER A 128 -10.22 16.80 -6.80
N ASN A 129 -10.32 17.91 -6.07
CA ASN A 129 -11.60 18.59 -5.86
C ASN A 129 -11.78 19.58 -7.02
N SER A 130 -12.42 19.15 -8.10
CA SER A 130 -12.88 20.03 -9.18
C SER A 130 -14.28 20.55 -8.88
#